data_AF-A0A0D5ZI25-F1
#
_entry.id   AF-A0A0D5ZI25-F1
#
_cell.length_a   1.000
_cell.length_b   1.000
_cell.length_c   1.000
_cell.angle_alpha   90.00
_cell.angle_beta   90.00
_cell.angle_gamma   90.00
#
_symmetry.space_group_name_H-M   'P 1'
#
loop_
_entity.id
_entity.type
_entity.pdbx_description
1 polymer ?
#
loop_
_entity_poly.entity_id
_entity_poly.type
_entity_poly.pdbx_seq_one_letter_code
_entity_poly.pdbx_strand_id
1 'polypeptide(L)' 'MIDVAKLRELEKYEIRALDICPDPEYREKLKLWVQKRKDPLDDYGLKKLKDKIDAYIRRHSR' A
#
# COMPACT_ATOMS: atom_id res chain seq x y z
N MET A 1 -17.13 -13.47 -9.72
CA MET A 1 -16.63 -13.97 -8.42
C MET A 1 -15.26 -13.36 -8.22
N ILE A 2 -15.05 -12.60 -7.15
CA ILE A 2 -13.74 -12.02 -6.85
C ILE A 2 -12.85 -13.15 -6.31
N ASP A 3 -11.73 -13.41 -6.98
CA ASP A 3 -10.85 -14.53 -6.71
C ASP A 3 -10.12 -14.33 -5.36
N VAL A 4 -10.46 -15.13 -4.34
CA VAL A 4 -9.88 -15.04 -2.98
C VAL A 4 -8.35 -15.15 -2.99
N ALA A 5 -7.78 -15.85 -3.99
CA ALA A 5 -6.34 -15.93 -4.21
C ALA A 5 -5.73 -14.57 -4.53
N LYS A 6 -6.35 -13.80 -5.45
CA LYS A 6 -5.92 -12.44 -5.77
C LYS A 6 -6.01 -11.54 -4.54
N LEU A 7 -7.09 -11.61 -3.76
CA LEU A 7 -7.23 -10.79 -2.55
C LEU A 7 -6.10 -11.03 -1.54
N ARG A 8 -5.72 -12.30 -1.34
CA ARG A 8 -4.59 -12.66 -0.46
C ARG A 8 -3.24 -12.18 -0.98
N GLU A 9 -3.02 -12.16 -2.29
CA GLU A 9 -1.80 -11.62 -2.88
C GLU A 9 -1.73 -10.10 -2.72
N LEU A 10 -2.86 -9.42 -2.92
CA LEU A 10 -2.97 -7.97 -2.74
C LEU A 10 -2.71 -7.59 -1.27
N GLU A 11 -3.31 -8.29 -0.30
CA GLU A 11 -3.06 -8.05 1.13
C GLU A 11 -1.58 -8.24 1.50
N LYS A 12 -0.93 -9.30 1.01
CA LYS A 12 0.51 -9.53 1.24
C LYS A 12 1.37 -8.40 0.64
N TYR A 13 0.97 -7.90 -0.52
CA TYR A 13 1.63 -6.78 -1.17
C TYR A 13 1.45 -5.47 -0.39
N GLU A 14 0.27 -5.22 0.15
CA GLU A 14 -0.01 -4.05 1.00
C GLU A 14 0.83 -4.07 2.26
N ILE A 15 0.93 -5.22 2.94
CA ILE A 15 1.76 -5.38 4.14
C ILE A 15 3.23 -5.09 3.80
N ARG A 16 3.76 -5.68 2.71
CA ARG A 16 5.14 -5.44 2.26
C ARG A 16 5.39 -3.98 1.87
N ALA A 17 4.45 -3.35 1.17
CA ALA A 17 4.54 -1.95 0.77
C ALA A 17 4.52 -1.01 1.99
N LEU A 18 3.71 -1.32 3.00
CA LEU A 18 3.71 -0.59 4.26
C LEU A 18 4.99 -0.83 5.08
N ASP A 19 5.65 -1.98 4.91
CA ASP A 19 6.88 -2.33 5.63
C ASP A 19 8.12 -1.59 5.12
N ILE A 20 8.22 -1.35 3.81
CA ILE A 20 9.30 -0.54 3.21
C ILE A 20 9.19 0.96 3.55
N CYS A 21 8.07 1.42 4.10
CA CYS A 21 7.91 2.82 4.48
C CYS A 21 8.61 3.07 5.83
N PRO A 22 9.68 3.89 5.88
CA PRO A 22 10.45 4.12 7.10
C PRO A 22 9.73 5.00 8.12
N ASP A 23 8.67 5.71 7.69
CA ASP A 23 7.94 6.66 8.52
C ASP A 23 6.64 6.03 9.06
N PRO A 24 6.51 5.87 10.40
CA PRO A 24 5.35 5.22 11.00
C PRO A 24 4.07 6.05 10.85
N GLU A 25 4.15 7.38 10.87
CA GLU A 25 2.99 8.27 10.66
C GLU A 25 2.42 8.14 9.24
N TYR A 26 3.31 8.12 8.24
CA TYR A 26 2.94 7.96 6.85
C TYR A 26 2.41 6.55 6.58
N ARG A 27 2.99 5.53 7.21
CA ARG A 27 2.49 4.15 7.18
C ARG A 27 1.04 4.07 7.69
N GLU A 28 0.73 4.75 8.81
CA GLU A 28 -0.62 4.79 9.35
C GLU A 28 -1.60 5.49 8.40
N LYS A 29 -1.20 6.61 7.78
CA LYS A 29 -2.01 7.30 6.75
C LYS A 29 -2.29 6.41 5.54
N LEU A 30 -1.30 5.65 5.07
CA LEU A 30 -1.47 4.72 3.96
C LEU A 30 -2.38 3.55 4.34
N LYS A 31 -2.25 3.02 5.55
CA LYS A 31 -3.13 1.97 6.08
C LYS A 31 -4.58 2.44 6.16
N LEU A 32 -4.82 3.66 6.63
CA LEU A 32 -6.16 4.26 6.64
C LEU A 32 -6.70 4.51 5.23
N TRP A 33 -5.84 4.88 4.28
CA TRP A 33 -6.21 5.07 2.88
C TRP A 33 -6.63 3.75 2.22
N VAL A 34 -5.91 2.67 2.50
CA VAL A 34 -6.25 1.31 2.11
C VAL A 34 -7.56 0.87 2.76
N GLN A 35 -7.68 0.99 4.09
CA GLN A 35 -8.90 0.58 4.82
C GLN A 35 -10.15 1.35 4.39
N LYS A 36 -10.01 2.60 3.95
CA LYS A 36 -11.13 3.37 3.38
C LYS A 36 -11.65 2.80 2.06
N ARG A 37 -10.86 2.00 1.36
CA ARG A 37 -11.31 1.27 0.18
C ARG A 37 -11.89 -0.05 0.66
N LYS A 38 -13.19 -0.25 0.42
CA LYS A 38 -13.93 -1.48 0.80
C LYS A 38 -13.39 -2.75 0.13
N ASP A 39 -12.65 -2.60 -0.97
CA ASP A 39 -11.99 -3.67 -1.70
C ASP A 39 -10.48 -3.55 -1.56
N PRO A 40 -9.76 -4.70 -1.50
CA PRO A 40 -8.31 -4.70 -1.61
C PRO A 40 -7.90 -4.01 -2.90
N LEU A 41 -6.79 -3.29 -2.84
CA LEU A 41 -6.32 -2.49 -3.97
C LEU A 41 -6.13 -3.37 -5.20
N ASP A 42 -6.84 -3.09 -6.30
CA ASP A 42 -6.48 -3.65 -7.60
C ASP A 42 -5.00 -3.34 -7.95
N ASP A 43 -4.46 -4.04 -8.95
CA ASP A 43 -3.09 -3.88 -9.44
C ASP A 43 -2.67 -2.40 -9.63
N TYR A 44 -3.61 -1.59 -10.16
CA TYR A 44 -3.42 -0.15 -10.32
C TYR A 44 -3.36 0.61 -8.99
N GLY A 45 -4.20 0.23 -8.03
CA GLY A 45 -4.21 0.76 -6.66
C GLY A 45 -2.91 0.44 -5.92
N LEU A 46 -2.41 -0.80 -6.04
CA LEU A 46 -1.12 -1.21 -5.48
C LEU A 46 0.04 -0.43 -6.10
N LYS A 47 0.04 -0.30 -7.43
CA LYS A 47 1.06 0.51 -8.13
C LYS A 47 1.09 1.94 -7.58
N LYS A 48 -0.09 2.55 -7.36
CA LYS A 48 -0.21 3.89 -6.81
C LYS A 48 0.24 3.99 -5.35
N LEU A 49 -0.04 2.95 -4.55
CA LEU A 49 0.45 2.85 -3.18
C LEU A 49 1.98 2.84 -3.15
N LYS A 50 2.59 1.98 -3.98
CA LYS A 50 4.05 1.87 -4.13
C LYS A 50 4.65 3.20 -4.59
N ASP A 51 4.06 3.85 -5.59
CA ASP A 51 4.52 5.14 -6.11
C ASP A 51 4.49 6.24 -5.04
N LYS A 52 3.45 6.26 -4.20
CA LYS A 52 3.35 7.18 -3.04
C LYS A 52 4.47 6.93 -2.02
N ILE A 53 4.69 5.68 -1.65
CA ILE A 53 5.74 5.30 -0.69
C ILE A 53 7.11 5.66 -1.25
N ASP A 54 7.37 5.30 -2.50
CA ASP A 54 8.64 5.55 -3.17
C ASP A 54 8.90 7.06 -3.33
N ALA A 55 7.90 7.85 -3.71
CA ALA A 55 8.00 9.30 -3.77
C ALA A 55 8.25 9.93 -2.39
N TYR A 56 7.63 9.38 -1.34
CA TYR A 56 7.85 9.82 0.03
C TYR A 56 9.28 9.52 0.48
N ILE A 57 9.75 8.27 0.30
CA ILE A 57 11.12 7.86 0.62
C ILE A 57 12.13 8.72 -0.14
N ARG A 58 11.94 8.93 -1.46
CA ARG A 58 12.83 9.79 -2.25
C ARG A 58 12.87 11.24 -1.76
N ARG A 59 11.78 11.77 -1.21
CA ARG A 59 11.73 13.12 -0.63
C ARG A 59 12.33 13.21 0.76
N HIS A 60 12.24 12.15 1.56
CA HIS A 60 12.71 12.12 2.96
C HIS A 60 14.11 11.51 3.13
N SER A 61 14.63 10.83 2.11
CA SER A 61 16.00 10.27 2.09
C SER A 61 17.06 11.29 1.66
N ARG A 62 16.76 12.59 1.72
CA ARG A 62 17.68 13.69 1.37
C ARG A 62 17.72 14.70 2.49
#